data_AF-A0A949QBY0-F1
#
_entry.id   AF-A0A949QBY0-F1
#
_cell.length_a   1.000
_cell.length_b   1.000
_cell.length_c   1.000
_cell.angle_alpha   90.00
_cell.angle_beta   90.00
_cell.angle_gamma   90.00
#
_symmetry.space_group_name_H-M   'P 1'
#
loop_
_entity.id
_entity.type
_entity.pdbx_description
1 polymer ?
#
loop_
_entity_poly.entity_id
_entity_poly.type
_entity_poly.pdbx_seq_one_letter_code
_entity_poly.pdbx_strand_id
1 'polypeptide(L)'
;MTVLNKKLYIKLLVCEELYRQQLEMYKYKLRRIDDRIVSISQPHVRPIVRGKASAKVEFGMKLSLSVVDGWSTIEKMSWSGLQRRL
;
A
#
# COMPACT_ATOMS: atom_id res chain seq x y z
N MET A 1 26.63 -4.47 14.84
CA MET A 1 26.52 -4.87 13.43
C MET A 1 25.56 -6.05 13.37
N THR A 2 24.37 -5.90 12.79
CA THR A 2 23.48 -7.04 12.54
C THR A 2 24.14 -7.97 11.51
N VAL A 3 24.01 -9.29 11.69
CA VAL A 3 24.54 -10.31 10.76
C VAL A 3 23.92 -10.18 9.35
N LEU A 4 22.78 -9.50 9.25
CA LEU A 4 22.02 -9.30 8.02
C LEU A 4 22.46 -8.05 7.26
N ASN A 5 22.63 -8.21 5.94
CA ASN A 5 22.66 -7.11 4.97
C ASN A 5 21.45 -6.19 5.18
N LYS A 6 21.63 -4.87 5.01
CA LYS A 6 20.59 -3.83 5.07
C LYS A 6 19.27 -4.21 4.37
N LYS A 7 19.32 -4.79 3.16
CA LYS A 7 18.12 -5.24 2.42
C LYS A 7 17.38 -6.36 3.15
N LEU A 8 18.11 -7.33 3.71
CA LEU A 8 17.54 -8.43 4.47
C LEU A 8 16.97 -7.94 5.81
N TYR A 9 17.66 -7.00 6.46
CA TYR A 9 17.17 -6.36 7.66
C TYR A 9 15.84 -5.64 7.41
N ILE A 10 15.74 -4.86 6.33
CA ILE A 10 14.46 -4.21 5.95
C ILE A 10 13.36 -5.25 5.71
N LYS A 11 13.65 -6.34 4.98
CA LYS A 11 12.66 -7.41 4.75
C LYS A 11 12.21 -8.06 6.06
N LEU A 12 13.12 -8.25 7.02
CA LEU A 12 12.78 -8.79 8.34
C LEU A 12 11.76 -7.88 9.05
N LEU A 13 12.02 -6.56 9.09
CA LEU A 13 11.09 -5.59 9.70
C LEU A 13 9.72 -5.60 9.01
N VAL A 14 9.70 -5.71 7.68
CA VAL A 14 8.45 -5.81 6.90
C VAL A 14 7.69 -7.09 7.23
N CYS A 15 8.37 -8.22 7.36
CA CYS A 15 7.76 -9.50 7.75
C CYS A 15 7.21 -9.45 9.17
N GLU A 16 7.91 -8.82 10.10
CA GLU A 16 7.48 -8.63 11.49
C GLU A 16 6.19 -7.80 11.55
N GLU A 17 6.15 -6.67 10.84
CA GLU A 17 4.95 -5.83 10.77
C GLU A 17 3.79 -6.56 10.07
N LEU A 18 4.05 -7.30 8.99
CA LEU A 18 3.04 -8.12 8.32
C LEU A 18 2.46 -9.17 9.28
N TYR A 19 3.30 -9.84 10.06
CA TYR A 19 2.86 -10.80 11.07
C TYR A 19 2.01 -10.13 12.14
N ARG A 20 2.43 -8.97 12.66
CA ARG A 20 1.66 -8.17 13.63
C ARG A 20 0.27 -7.85 13.10
N GLN A 21 0.18 -7.34 11.86
CA GLN A 21 -1.08 -7.01 11.20
C GLN A 21 -2.00 -8.23 11.02
N GLN A 22 -1.45 -9.36 10.58
CA GLN A 22 -2.21 -10.61 10.43
C GLN A 22 -2.72 -11.15 11.77
N LEU A 23 -1.88 -11.12 12.80
CA LEU A 23 -2.23 -11.60 14.14
C LEU A 23 -3.37 -10.76 14.74
N GLU A 24 -3.30 -9.43 14.61
CA GLU A 24 -4.35 -8.52 15.06
C GLU A 24 -5.68 -8.79 14.33
N MET A 25 -5.64 -8.88 13.00
CA MET A 25 -6.82 -9.20 12.21
C MET A 25 -7.44 -10.55 12.57
N TYR A 26 -6.61 -11.56 12.85
CA TYR A 26 -7.08 -12.88 13.27
C TYR A 26 -7.74 -12.83 14.66
N LYS A 27 -7.04 -12.25 15.65
CA LYS A 27 -7.51 -12.18 17.05
C LYS A 27 -8.83 -11.42 17.18
N TYR A 28 -8.94 -10.29 16.50
CA TYR A 28 -10.11 -9.41 16.58
C TYR A 28 -11.13 -9.64 15.46
N LYS A 29 -10.93 -10.66 14.62
CA LYS A 29 -11.74 -10.96 13.43
C LYS A 29 -11.98 -9.75 12.52
N LEU A 30 -10.97 -8.89 12.40
CA LEU A 30 -11.03 -7.69 11.56
C LEU A 30 -10.81 -8.05 10.11
N ARG A 31 -11.61 -7.45 9.21
CA ARG A 31 -11.42 -7.58 7.75
C ARG A 31 -10.56 -6.47 7.16
N ARG A 32 -10.27 -5.42 7.92
CA ARG A 32 -9.49 -4.24 7.51
C ARG A 32 -8.45 -3.91 8.58
N ILE A 33 -7.28 -3.47 8.13
CA ILE A 33 -6.27 -2.79 8.95
C ILE A 33 -5.70 -1.65 8.11
N ASP A 34 -5.39 -0.52 8.75
CA ASP A 34 -4.79 0.61 8.06
C ASP A 34 -3.32 0.30 7.70
N ASP A 35 -2.84 0.89 6.60
CA ASP A 35 -1.50 0.62 6.06
C ASP A 35 -1.15 -0.87 5.87
N ARG A 36 -2.16 -1.67 5.49
CA ARG A 36 -1.99 -3.10 5.27
C ARG A 36 -0.83 -3.38 4.30
N ILE A 37 0.13 -4.17 4.77
CA ILE A 37 1.20 -4.71 3.93
C ILE A 37 0.62 -5.85 3.11
N VAL A 38 0.70 -5.71 1.78
CA VAL A 38 0.22 -6.70 0.80
C VAL A 38 1.36 -7.32 -0.01
N SER A 39 2.57 -6.75 0.08
CA SER A 39 3.77 -7.24 -0.61
C SER A 39 5.01 -6.98 0.23
N ILE A 40 5.80 -8.01 0.48
CA ILE A 40 7.08 -7.89 1.20
C ILE A 40 8.14 -7.20 0.32
N SER A 41 8.09 -7.44 -0.99
CA SER A 41 9.02 -6.82 -1.96
C SER A 41 8.72 -5.35 -2.19
N GLN A 42 7.45 -4.95 -2.05
CA GLN A 42 7.00 -3.57 -2.24
C GLN A 42 6.09 -3.15 -1.07
N PRO A 43 6.64 -2.94 0.14
CA PRO A 43 5.87 -2.69 1.36
C PRO A 43 5.19 -1.33 1.41
N HIS A 44 5.45 -0.43 0.44
CA HIS A 44 4.79 0.87 0.30
C HIS A 44 3.55 0.81 -0.60
N VAL A 45 3.35 -0.28 -1.36
CA VAL A 45 2.15 -0.46 -2.18
C VAL A 45 0.97 -0.65 -1.24
N ARG A 46 -0.12 0.07 -1.50
CA ARG A 46 -1.36 0.00 -0.72
C ARG A 46 -2.50 -0.51 -1.57
N PRO A 47 -3.42 -1.33 -1.02
CA PRO A 47 -4.65 -1.69 -1.70
C PRO A 47 -5.56 -0.46 -1.88
N ILE A 48 -6.12 -0.29 -3.06
CA ILE A 48 -7.08 0.78 -3.39
C ILE A 48 -8.42 0.14 -3.72
N VAL A 49 -9.40 0.29 -2.82
CA VAL A 49 -10.76 -0.23 -3.06
C VAL A 49 -11.46 0.66 -4.08
N ARG A 50 -11.85 0.08 -5.21
CA ARG A 50 -12.59 0.76 -6.29
C ARG A 50 -14.00 0.18 -6.37
N GLY A 51 -14.98 1.01 -6.66
CA GLY A 51 -16.36 0.58 -6.93
C GLY A 51 -16.60 0.01 -8.32
N LYS A 52 -15.55 -0.41 -9.05
CA LYS A 52 -15.68 -0.91 -10.43
C LYS A 52 -16.03 -2.40 -10.44
N ALA A 53 -16.90 -2.82 -11.36
CA ALA A 53 -17.40 -4.18 -11.44
C ALA A 53 -16.33 -5.25 -11.75
N SER A 54 -15.24 -4.87 -12.44
CA SER A 54 -14.22 -5.82 -12.92
C SER A 54 -13.10 -6.11 -11.91
N ALA A 55 -12.73 -5.16 -11.06
CA ALA A 55 -11.72 -5.35 -10.01
C ALA A 55 -12.10 -4.55 -8.76
N LYS A 56 -12.37 -5.26 -7.66
CA LYS A 56 -12.74 -4.64 -6.36
C LYS A 56 -11.57 -3.90 -5.72
N VAL A 57 -10.32 -4.32 -6.01
CA VAL A 57 -9.10 -3.73 -5.45
C VAL A 57 -8.07 -3.57 -6.57
N GLU A 58 -7.51 -2.38 -6.70
CA GLU A 58 -6.37 -2.07 -7.56
C GLU A 58 -5.13 -1.82 -6.68
N PHE A 59 -3.94 -1.99 -7.26
CA PHE A 59 -2.66 -1.71 -6.61
C PHE A 59 -1.83 -0.81 -7.53
N GLY A 60 -1.29 0.28 -7.00
CA GLY A 60 -0.49 1.18 -7.80
C GLY A 60 -0.38 2.58 -7.23
N MET A 61 0.48 3.37 -7.86
CA MET A 61 0.62 4.79 -7.57
C MET A 61 -0.61 5.54 -8.08
N LYS A 62 -1.12 6.47 -7.27
CA LYS A 62 -2.10 7.45 -7.72
C LYS A 62 -1.36 8.62 -8.34
N LEU A 63 -1.67 8.91 -9.60
CA LEU A 63 -1.11 9.99 -10.38
C LEU A 63 -2.22 11.00 -10.72
N SER A 64 -1.97 12.28 -10.45
CA SER A 64 -2.78 13.41 -10.90
C SER A 64 -2.04 14.09 -12.03
N LEU A 65 -2.68 14.20 -13.19
CA LEU A 65 -2.15 14.84 -14.40
C LEU A 65 -3.12 15.92 -14.85
N SER A 66 -2.61 17.08 -15.21
CA SER A 66 -3.34 18.10 -15.96
C SER A 66 -2.86 18.12 -17.40
N VAL A 67 -3.79 18.31 -18.33
CA VAL A 67 -3.50 18.44 -19.76
C VAL A 67 -4.00 19.80 -20.21
N VAL A 68 -3.08 20.67 -20.66
CA VAL A 68 -3.38 22.02 -21.15
C VAL A 68 -2.66 22.22 -22.47
N ASP A 69 -3.39 22.59 -23.52
CA ASP A 69 -2.86 22.83 -24.87
C ASP A 69 -1.96 21.70 -25.41
N GLY A 70 -2.32 20.45 -25.13
CA GLY A 70 -1.57 19.27 -25.54
C GLY A 70 -0.37 18.91 -24.64
N TRP A 71 -0.03 19.75 -23.65
CA TRP A 71 1.02 19.47 -22.67
C TRP A 71 0.45 18.78 -21.44
N SER A 72 1.10 17.70 -21.02
CA SER A 72 0.73 16.96 -19.80
C SER A 72 1.69 17.27 -18.66
N THR A 73 1.16 17.79 -17.56
CA THR A 73 1.92 18.10 -16.33
C THR A 73 1.51 17.17 -15.20
N ILE A 74 2.49 16.59 -14.53
CA ILE A 74 2.27 15.79 -13.32
C ILE A 74 2.10 16.73 -12.13
N GLU A 75 0.92 16.74 -11.53
CA GLU A 75 0.64 17.61 -10.38
C GLU A 75 0.90 16.90 -9.05
N LYS A 76 0.56 15.60 -8.96
CA LYS A 76 0.69 14.85 -7.71
C LYS A 76 0.93 13.37 -7.97
N MET A 77 1.87 12.82 -7.20
CA MET A 77 2.13 11.37 -7.12
C MET A 77 2.03 10.91 -5.68
N SER A 78 1.23 9.89 -5.41
CA SER A 78 1.08 9.32 -4.07
C SER A 78 0.76 7.83 -4.09
N TRP A 79 1.37 7.08 -3.18
CA TRP A 79 1.05 5.66 -2.94
C TRP A 79 0.00 5.44 -1.83
N SER A 80 -0.43 6.52 -1.16
CA SER A 80 -1.48 6.44 -0.15
C SER A 80 -2.85 6.28 -0.79
N GLY A 81 -3.61 5.29 -0.33
CA GLY A 81 -5.04 5.22 -0.58
C GLY A 81 -5.72 6.34 0.19
N LEU A 82 -6.40 7.27 -0.49
CA LEU A 82 -7.33 8.17 0.16
C LEU A 82 -8.51 7.32 0.64
N GLN A 83 -8.38 6.70 1.81
CA GLN A 83 -9.45 5.94 2.40
C GLN A 83 -10.48 6.95 2.93
N ARG A 84 -11.46 7.30 2.10
CA ARG A 84 -12.61 8.09 2.54
C ARG A 84 -13.22 7.35 3.73
N ARG A 85 -13.17 7.95 4.92
CA ARG A 85 -14.02 7.56 6.05
C ARG A 85 -15.46 7.68 5.56
N LEU A 86 -16.13 6.54 5.48
CA LEU A 86 -17.56 6.42 5.68
C LEU A 86 -17.72 5.43 6.83
#